data_AF-A0AAD9BZE1-F1
#
_entry.id   AF-A0AAD9BZE1-F1
#
_cell.length_a   1.000
_cell.length_b   1.000
_cell.length_c   1.000
_cell.angle_alpha   90.00
_cell.angle_beta   90.00
_cell.angle_gamma   90.00
#
_symmetry.space_group_name_H-M   'P 1'
#
loop_
_entity.id
_entity.type
_entity.pdbx_description
1 polymer ?
#
loop_
_entity_poly.entity_id
_entity_poly.type
_entity_poly.pdbx_seq_one_letter_code
_entity_poly.pdbx_strand_id
1 'polypeptide(L)'
;MVEGYMKLYHPNNAALGMAAMRSGVTHWQAGEIEVGHGMVCRAYAILMITHGPMHPITKDLEAMRMQTEMELRMFKQNEYVYHSMREAALKNKPMTMMQEPKNMEEGNKNLFHRRK
;
A
#
# COMPACT_ATOMS: atom_id res chain seq x y z
N MET A 1 -11.47 -8.14 6.27
CA MET A 1 -12.80 -7.47 6.21
C MET A 1 -13.50 -7.63 4.85
N VAL A 2 -12.79 -7.54 3.72
CA VAL A 2 -13.41 -7.56 2.36
C VAL A 2 -13.87 -8.95 1.89
N GLU A 3 -13.26 -10.05 2.36
CA GLU A 3 -13.58 -11.41 1.89
C GLU A 3 -15.05 -11.81 2.07
N GLY A 4 -15.70 -11.36 3.17
CA GLY A 4 -17.12 -11.60 3.37
C GLY A 4 -17.98 -10.94 2.29
N TYR A 5 -17.63 -9.71 1.88
CA TYR A 5 -18.31 -9.01 0.80
C TYR A 5 -18.14 -9.73 -0.54
N MET A 6 -16.97 -10.32 -0.81
CA MET A 6 -16.71 -11.06 -2.06
C MET A 6 -17.60 -12.31 -2.21
N LYS A 7 -18.02 -12.92 -1.09
CA LYS A 7 -18.92 -14.08 -1.11
C LYS A 7 -20.39 -13.71 -1.32
N LEU A 8 -20.76 -12.47 -0.99
CA LEU A 8 -22.15 -12.02 -0.95
C LEU A 8 -22.55 -11.15 -2.15
N TYR A 9 -21.61 -10.35 -2.66
CA TYR A 9 -21.89 -9.36 -3.68
C TYR A 9 -21.29 -9.73 -5.03
N HIS A 10 -21.98 -9.34 -6.10
CA HIS A 10 -21.43 -9.37 -7.45
C HIS A 10 -20.07 -8.65 -7.49
N PRO A 11 -19.08 -9.12 -8.29
CA PRO A 11 -17.74 -8.53 -8.33
C PRO A 11 -17.70 -7.02 -8.64
N ASN A 12 -18.67 -6.52 -9.41
CA ASN A 12 -18.81 -5.08 -9.74
C ASN A 12 -19.84 -4.37 -8.86
N ASN A 13 -20.11 -4.86 -7.65
CA ASN A 13 -21.06 -4.20 -6.75
C ASN A 13 -20.42 -2.97 -6.08
N ALA A 14 -21.14 -1.84 -6.05
CA ALA A 14 -20.66 -0.60 -5.45
C ALA A 14 -20.30 -0.74 -3.96
N ALA A 15 -21.07 -1.50 -3.17
CA ALA A 15 -20.79 -1.72 -1.75
C ALA A 15 -19.49 -2.51 -1.55
N LEU A 16 -19.20 -3.49 -2.42
CA LEU A 16 -17.91 -4.19 -2.44
C LEU A 16 -16.76 -3.23 -2.78
N GLY A 17 -16.94 -2.36 -3.78
CA GLY A 17 -15.95 -1.32 -4.13
C GLY A 17 -15.65 -0.38 -2.96
N MET A 18 -16.69 0.12 -2.28
CA MET A 18 -16.54 0.98 -1.12
C MET A 18 -15.92 0.26 0.09
N ALA A 19 -16.24 -1.02 0.29
CA ALA A 19 -15.61 -1.83 1.34
C ALA A 19 -14.12 -2.07 1.05
N ALA A 20 -13.75 -2.37 -0.20
CA ALA A 20 -12.36 -2.50 -0.63
C ALA A 20 -11.60 -1.18 -0.45
N MET A 21 -12.20 -0.04 -0.80
CA MET A 21 -11.60 1.28 -0.62
C MET A 21 -11.25 1.54 0.85
N ARG A 22 -12.21 1.36 1.76
CA ARG A 22 -11.98 1.56 3.20
C ARG A 22 -10.90 0.63 3.75
N SER A 23 -10.95 -0.66 3.38
CA SER A 23 -9.93 -1.62 3.80
C SER A 23 -8.54 -1.22 3.28
N GLY A 24 -8.45 -0.77 2.02
CA GLY A 24 -7.19 -0.33 1.44
C GLY A 24 -6.59 0.88 2.15
N VAL A 25 -7.41 1.88 2.48
CA VAL A 25 -6.97 3.04 3.27
C VAL A 25 -6.49 2.61 4.66
N THR A 26 -7.21 1.71 5.34
CA THR A 26 -6.79 1.21 6.66
C THR A 26 -5.44 0.49 6.61
N HIS A 27 -5.25 -0.43 5.65
CA HIS A 27 -3.97 -1.13 5.48
C HIS A 27 -2.83 -0.17 5.11
N TRP A 28 -3.10 0.78 4.22
CA TRP A 28 -2.13 1.81 3.87
C TRP A 28 -1.72 2.64 5.09
N GLN A 29 -2.68 3.11 5.90
CA GLN A 29 -2.40 3.87 7.11
C GLN A 29 -1.59 3.06 8.13
N ALA A 30 -1.86 1.75 8.24
CA ALA A 30 -1.09 0.81 9.06
C ALA A 30 0.33 0.51 8.55
N GLY A 31 0.73 1.03 7.37
CA GLY A 31 2.03 0.78 6.77
C GLY A 31 2.12 -0.53 5.98
N GLU A 32 1.02 -1.25 5.83
CA GLU A 32 0.92 -2.47 5.02
C GLU A 32 0.70 -2.10 3.54
N ILE A 33 1.71 -1.45 2.95
CA ILE A 33 1.58 -0.76 1.65
C ILE A 33 1.17 -1.69 0.51
N GLU A 34 1.65 -2.94 0.49
CA GLU A 34 1.32 -3.90 -0.56
C GLU A 34 -0.18 -4.26 -0.54
N VAL A 35 -0.70 -4.58 0.64
CA VAL A 35 -2.11 -4.92 0.85
C VAL A 35 -2.98 -3.68 0.60
N GLY A 36 -2.55 -2.53 1.12
CA GLY A 36 -3.22 -1.24 0.95
C GLY A 36 -3.38 -0.88 -0.53
N HIS A 37 -2.28 -0.88 -1.28
CA HIS A 37 -2.29 -0.58 -2.71
C HIS A 37 -3.15 -1.56 -3.51
N GLY A 38 -3.03 -2.87 -3.25
CA GLY A 38 -3.83 -3.88 -3.94
C GLY A 38 -5.34 -3.69 -3.74
N MET A 39 -5.75 -3.32 -2.52
CA MET A 39 -7.15 -3.03 -2.20
C MET A 39 -7.64 -1.72 -2.81
N VAL A 40 -6.80 -0.66 -2.83
CA VAL A 40 -7.09 0.61 -3.51
C VAL A 40 -7.29 0.39 -5.01
N CYS A 41 -6.42 -0.37 -5.66
CA CYS A 41 -6.54 -0.71 -7.08
C CYS A 41 -7.81 -1.51 -7.38
N ARG A 42 -8.16 -2.49 -6.53
CA ARG A 42 -9.41 -3.25 -6.66
C ARG A 42 -10.63 -2.34 -6.52
N ALA A 43 -10.63 -1.46 -5.52
CA ALA A 43 -11.71 -0.50 -5.33
C ALA A 43 -11.86 0.40 -6.55
N TYR A 44 -10.75 0.90 -7.09
CA TYR A 44 -10.75 1.78 -8.26
C TYR A 44 -11.39 1.09 -9.47
N ALA A 45 -11.03 -0.17 -9.74
CA ALA A 45 -11.62 -0.94 -10.83
C ALA A 45 -13.14 -1.08 -10.71
N ILE A 46 -13.66 -1.37 -9.51
CA ILE A 46 -15.09 -1.54 -9.26
C ILE A 46 -15.83 -0.19 -9.34
N LEU A 47 -15.26 0.87 -8.76
CA LEU A 47 -15.89 2.19 -8.73
C LEU A 47 -15.83 2.89 -10.10
N MET A 48 -14.83 2.58 -10.93
CA MET A 48 -14.82 3.00 -12.33
C MET A 48 -16.02 2.47 -13.11
N ILE A 49 -16.50 1.25 -12.81
CA ILE A 49 -17.68 0.67 -13.47
C ILE A 49 -18.98 1.25 -12.89
N THR A 50 -19.06 1.39 -11.57
CA THR A 50 -20.31 1.72 -10.88
C THR A 50 -20.59 3.20 -10.74
N HIS A 51 -19.54 4.01 -10.55
CA HIS A 51 -19.64 5.46 -10.35
C HIS A 51 -19.13 6.23 -11.58
N GLY A 52 -18.16 5.67 -12.29
CA GLY A 52 -17.55 6.30 -13.47
C GLY A 52 -16.42 7.28 -13.12
N PRO A 53 -15.65 7.73 -14.13
CA PRO A 53 -14.46 8.55 -13.94
C PRO A 53 -14.74 9.98 -13.45
N MET A 54 -15.94 10.50 -13.72
CA MET A 54 -16.31 11.86 -13.33
C MET A 54 -16.83 11.97 -11.90
N HIS A 55 -17.13 10.85 -11.25
CA HIS A 55 -17.64 10.85 -9.88
C HIS A 55 -16.55 11.28 -8.89
N PRO A 56 -16.85 12.16 -7.91
CA PRO A 56 -15.85 12.66 -6.95
C PRO A 56 -15.06 11.56 -6.25
N ILE A 57 -15.74 10.54 -5.71
CA ILE A 57 -15.09 9.39 -5.05
C ILE A 57 -14.06 8.70 -5.95
N THR A 58 -14.36 8.56 -7.25
CA THR A 58 -13.45 7.90 -8.18
C THR A 58 -12.20 8.73 -8.44
N LYS A 59 -12.33 10.06 -8.48
CA LYS A 59 -11.19 10.98 -8.61
C LYS A 59 -10.31 10.98 -7.36
N ASP A 60 -10.92 11.02 -6.18
CA ASP A 60 -10.19 10.92 -4.92
C ASP A 60 -9.44 9.59 -4.82
N LEU A 61 -10.08 8.50 -5.27
CA LEU A 61 -9.48 7.18 -5.31
C LEU A 61 -8.35 7.06 -6.34
N GLU A 62 -8.44 7.73 -7.47
CA GLU A 62 -7.34 7.83 -8.43
C GLU A 62 -6.12 8.52 -7.81
N ALA A 63 -6.32 9.61 -7.07
CA ALA A 63 -5.26 10.30 -6.35
C ALA A 63 -4.62 9.39 -5.29
N MET A 64 -5.42 8.67 -4.50
CA MET A 64 -4.91 7.68 -3.53
C MET A 64 -4.15 6.54 -4.21
N ARG A 65 -4.63 6.07 -5.37
CA ARG A 65 -3.93 5.04 -6.16
C ARG A 65 -2.55 5.51 -6.61
N MET A 66 -2.43 6.75 -7.09
CA MET A 66 -1.13 7.30 -7.49
C MET A 66 -0.16 7.42 -6.30
N GLN A 67 -0.64 7.87 -5.15
CA GLN A 67 0.19 7.98 -3.94
C GLN A 67 0.67 6.60 -3.44
N THR A 68 -0.23 5.63 -3.34
CA THR A 68 0.11 4.28 -2.89
C THR A 68 1.02 3.53 -3.88
N GLU A 69 0.89 3.78 -5.19
CA GLU A 69 1.81 3.27 -6.21
C GLU A 69 3.24 3.81 -6.01
N MET A 70 3.39 5.11 -5.76
CA MET A 70 4.70 5.70 -5.48
C MET A 70 5.32 5.14 -4.20
N GLU A 71 4.54 5.02 -3.13
CA GLU A 71 4.97 4.41 -1.87
C GLU A 71 5.38 2.94 -2.05
N LEU A 72 4.60 2.16 -2.80
CA LEU A 72 4.92 0.76 -3.06
C LEU A 72 6.24 0.62 -3.84
N ARG A 73 6.50 1.51 -4.81
CA ARG A 73 7.79 1.53 -5.52
C ARG A 73 8.96 1.80 -4.60
N MET A 74 8.81 2.77 -3.69
CA MET A 74 9.84 3.08 -2.69
C MET A 74 10.07 1.89 -1.75
N PHE A 75 9.01 1.27 -1.25
CA PHE A 75 9.06 0.07 -0.41
C PHE A 75 9.79 -1.08 -1.11
N LYS A 76 9.50 -1.32 -2.40
CA LYS A 76 10.14 -2.38 -3.20
C LYS A 76 11.61 -2.12 -3.49
N GLN A 77 12.01 -0.85 -3.56
CA GLN A 77 13.42 -0.48 -3.75
C GLN A 77 14.21 -0.62 -2.46
N ASN A 78 13.65 -0.14 -1.35
CA ASN A 78 14.27 -0.23 -0.04
C ASN A 78 13.21 -0.14 1.07
N GLU A 79 12.92 -1.30 1.67
CA GLU A 79 11.95 -1.43 2.75
C GLU A 79 12.34 -0.62 4.00
N TYR A 80 13.62 -0.63 4.37
CA TYR A 80 14.11 0.07 5.56
C TYR A 80 13.95 1.60 5.42
N VAL A 81 14.39 2.15 4.30
CA VAL A 81 14.28 3.59 4.00
C VAL A 81 12.82 3.99 3.93
N TYR A 82 11.94 3.16 3.35
CA TYR A 82 10.50 3.40 3.34
C TYR A 82 9.92 3.56 4.75
N HIS A 83 10.18 2.59 5.64
CA HIS A 83 9.66 2.65 7.01
C HIS A 83 10.23 3.84 7.79
N SER A 84 11.53 4.12 7.65
CA SER A 84 12.16 5.30 8.27
C SER A 84 11.53 6.61 7.79
N MET A 85 11.32 6.73 6.48
CA MET A 85 10.68 7.90 5.87
C MET A 85 9.25 8.09 6.36
N ARG A 86 8.47 7.01 6.35
CA ARG A 86 7.08 7.01 6.78
C ARG A 86 6.96 7.44 8.24
N GLU A 87 7.79 6.89 9.12
CA GLU A 87 7.85 7.27 10.53
C GLU A 87 8.24 8.73 10.74
N ALA A 88 9.19 9.25 9.95
CA ALA A 88 9.58 10.66 10.00
C ALA A 88 8.42 11.58 9.57
N ALA A 89 7.73 11.24 8.48
CA ALA A 89 6.56 11.96 8.00
C ALA A 89 5.42 11.98 9.03
N LEU A 90 5.10 10.82 9.63
CA LEU A 90 4.06 10.72 10.67
C LEU A 90 4.39 11.53 11.93
N LYS A 91 5.68 11.67 12.26
CA LYS A 91 6.16 12.45 13.43
C LYS A 91 6.44 13.92 13.10
N ASN A 92 6.16 14.39 11.88
CA ASN A 92 6.54 15.72 11.39
C ASN A 92 8.03 16.05 11.63
N LYS A 93 8.91 15.06 11.46
CA LYS A 93 10.36 15.22 11.61
C LYS A 93 11.02 15.39 10.25
N PRO A 94 12.10 16.18 10.14
CA PRO A 94 12.85 16.29 8.90
C PRO A 94 13.41 14.92 8.51
N MET A 95 13.20 14.56 7.25
CA MET A 95 13.72 13.36 6.61
C MET A 95 15.25 13.36 6.70
N THR A 96 15.80 12.57 7.61
CA THR A 96 17.22 12.23 7.62
C THR A 96 17.35 10.90 6.91
N MET A 97 18.07 10.86 5.79
CA MET A 97 18.40 9.62 5.08
C MET A 97 19.25 8.75 6.00
N MET A 98 18.61 7.90 6.80
CA MET A 98 19.32 6.92 7.63
C MET A 98 19.85 5.83 6.71
N GLN A 99 21.17 5.66 6.67
CA GLN A 99 21.77 4.47 6.07
C GLN A 99 21.23 3.24 6.79
N GLU A 100 21.03 2.15 6.04
CA GLU A 100 20.67 0.86 6.65
C GLU A 100 21.66 0.51 7.76
N PRO A 101 21.20 -0.01 8.92
CA PRO A 101 22.08 -0.46 9.96
C PRO A 101 22.97 -1.60 9.41
N LYS A 102 24.29 -1.45 9.53
CA LYS A 102 25.32 -2.39 9.03
C LYS A 102 25.07 -3.86 9.40
N ASN A 103 24.34 -4.11 10.48
CA ASN A 103 23.98 -5.44 10.97
C ASN A 103 23.08 -6.22 9.97
N MET A 104 22.33 -5.53 9.10
CA MET A 104 21.47 -6.17 8.09
C MET A 104 22.26 -6.57 6.82
N GLU A 105 23.33 -5.84 6.50
CA GLU A 105 24.29 -6.19 5.44
C GLU A 105 25.09 -7.46 5.78
N GLU A 106 25.45 -7.66 7.05
CA GLU A 106 26.21 -8.83 7.51
C GLU A 106 25.38 -10.13 7.54
N GLY A 107 24.08 -10.02 7.87
CA GLY A 107 23.16 -11.17 7.86
C GLY A 107 23.00 -11.79 6.47
N ASN A 108 22.93 -10.96 5.42
CA ASN A 108 22.83 -11.41 4.04
C ASN A 108 24.12 -12.08 3.55
N LYS A 109 25.30 -11.59 3.95
CA LYS A 109 26.59 -12.20 3.57
C LYS A 109 26.76 -13.60 4.18
N ASN A 110 26.22 -13.83 5.38
CA ASN A 110 26.29 -15.12 6.06
C ASN A 110 25.28 -16.16 5.55
N LEU A 111 24.23 -15.75 4.83
CA LEU A 111 23.26 -16.68 4.21
C LEU A 111 23.83 -17.39 2.96
N PHE A 112 24.76 -16.75 2.24
CA PHE A 112 25.32 -17.30 0.98
C PHE A 112 26.64 -18.05 1.18
N HIS A 113 27.22 -18.05 2.38
CA HIS A 113 28.35 -18.91 2.70
C HIS A 113 27.85 -20.30 3.10
N ARG A 114 27.52 -21.11 2.09
CA ARG A 114 27.34 -22.56 2.24
C ARG A 114 28.62 -23.13 2.86
N ARG A 115 28.50 -23.75 4.04
CA ARG A 115 29.58 -24.53 4.67
C ARG A 115 30.11 -25.55 3.65
N LYS A 116 31.44 -25.60 3.50
CA LYS A 116 32.16 -26.66 2.76
C LYS A 116 31.85 -28.03 3.33
#